data_AF-B2JTJ2-F1
#
_entry.id   AF-B2JTJ2-F1
#
_cell.length_a   1.000
_cell.length_b   1.000
_cell.length_c   1.000
_cell.angle_alpha   90.00
_cell.angle_beta   90.00
_cell.angle_gamma   90.00
#
_symmetry.space_group_name_H-M   'P 1'
#
loop_
_entity.id
_entity.type
_entity.pdbx_description
1 polymer ?
#
loop_
_entity_poly.entity_id
_entity_poly.type
_entity_poly.pdbx_seq_one_letter_code
_entity_poly.pdbx_strand_id
1 'polypeptide(L)'
;MLALEEFESSTRLSPMGLSINLSTETDMVDPTTLFEASTALAETVSKLGILEAVKKKLASQPDVAATKLAGALAELQKTFLAFDAEVVPYLAIYLERGEERQDLTETVRYELKRQYRKDVNLLYSLEGGAALVRASAARGHCGRIGNIYDVYLNPWFKKVVHLNESERAALKDLFDRLRFGDNEIVLLIERSAMWLGNSAREVLDHVENGDLNLANDTIASARKQILPVRKSLSDALNRIRKLEADFIEISGVV
;
A
#
# COMPACT_ATOMS: atom_id res chain seq x y z
N MET A 1 -57.46 -23.99 7.74
CA MET A 1 -56.75 -24.04 9.02
C MET A 1 -55.31 -24.40 8.70
N LEU A 2 -54.52 -23.38 8.36
CA LEU A 2 -53.13 -23.49 7.91
C LEU A 2 -52.23 -23.22 9.12
N ALA A 3 -51.42 -24.20 9.51
CA ALA A 3 -50.41 -24.05 10.54
C ALA A 3 -49.13 -23.55 9.88
N LEU A 4 -48.67 -22.37 10.30
CA LEU A 4 -47.36 -21.82 10.03
C LEU A 4 -46.41 -22.37 11.09
N GLU A 5 -45.39 -23.13 10.67
CA GLU A 5 -44.25 -23.47 11.53
C GLU A 5 -43.21 -22.35 11.46
N GLU A 6 -42.93 -21.76 12.61
CA GLU A 6 -41.88 -20.77 12.85
C GLU A 6 -40.51 -21.46 12.81
N PHE A 7 -39.63 -20.97 11.94
CA PHE A 7 -38.23 -21.37 11.86
C PHE A 7 -37.37 -20.29 12.56
N GLU A 8 -37.18 -20.41 13.87
CA GLU A 8 -36.20 -19.60 14.61
C GLU A 8 -34.81 -20.24 14.54
N SER A 9 -33.93 -19.69 13.71
CA SER A 9 -32.49 -19.97 13.73
C SER A 9 -31.74 -18.72 14.22
N SER A 10 -31.61 -18.60 15.54
CA SER A 10 -30.80 -17.57 16.20
C SER A 10 -29.32 -17.98 16.24
N THR A 11 -28.55 -17.62 15.22
CA THR A 11 -27.08 -17.66 15.25
C THR A 11 -26.56 -16.37 15.88
N ARG A 12 -26.34 -16.39 17.20
CA ARG A 12 -25.60 -15.35 17.93
C ARG A 12 -24.12 -15.42 17.54
N LEU A 13 -23.69 -14.58 16.62
CA LEU A 13 -22.28 -14.26 16.43
C LEU A 13 -21.82 -13.35 17.58
N SER A 14 -20.96 -13.87 18.44
CA SER A 14 -20.29 -13.09 19.48
C SER A 14 -19.25 -12.18 18.81
N PRO A 15 -19.19 -10.87 19.12
CA PRO A 15 -18.13 -10.02 18.63
C PRO A 15 -16.84 -10.36 19.37
N MET A 16 -15.86 -10.94 18.67
CA MET A 16 -14.48 -11.00 19.14
C MET A 16 -13.95 -9.56 19.23
N GLY A 17 -14.03 -8.98 20.42
CA GLY A 17 -13.38 -7.72 20.77
C GLY A 17 -11.87 -7.91 20.80
N LEU A 18 -11.21 -7.65 19.68
CA LEU A 18 -9.78 -7.32 19.65
C LEU A 18 -9.62 -5.94 20.30
N SER A 19 -9.36 -5.94 21.61
CA SER A 19 -8.96 -4.75 22.35
C SER A 19 -7.52 -4.44 21.96
N ILE A 20 -7.33 -3.59 20.95
CA ILE A 20 -6.03 -3.03 20.62
C ILE A 20 -5.73 -1.98 21.68
N ASN A 21 -4.86 -2.32 22.63
CA ASN A 21 -4.25 -1.34 23.53
C ASN A 21 -3.36 -0.39 22.72
N LEU A 22 -3.95 0.67 22.17
CA LEU A 22 -3.25 1.84 21.64
C LEU A 22 -2.72 2.63 22.85
N SER A 23 -1.56 2.23 23.38
CA SER A 23 -0.81 3.02 24.34
C SER A 23 -0.56 4.42 23.77
N THR A 24 -0.92 5.44 24.54
CA THR A 24 -0.98 6.87 24.20
C THR A 24 0.37 7.56 24.01
N GLU A 25 1.46 6.82 23.83
CA GLU A 25 2.70 7.38 23.29
C GLU A 25 2.62 7.34 21.77
N THR A 26 1.82 8.25 21.20
CA THR A 26 1.99 8.65 19.80
C THR A 26 3.28 9.45 19.69
N ASP A 27 4.41 8.76 19.76
CA ASP A 27 5.67 9.29 19.24
C ASP A 27 5.37 9.73 17.81
N MET A 28 5.57 11.02 17.55
CA MET A 28 5.45 11.55 16.20
C MET A 28 6.30 10.68 15.29
N VAL A 29 5.65 10.01 14.34
CA VAL A 29 6.33 9.21 13.32
C VAL A 29 7.18 10.16 12.50
N ASP A 30 8.46 10.23 12.85
CA ASP A 30 9.46 11.08 12.21
C ASP A 30 9.57 10.70 10.73
N PRO A 31 9.55 11.65 9.78
CA PRO A 31 9.89 11.41 8.38
C PRO A 31 11.11 10.51 8.14
N THR A 32 12.08 10.48 9.06
CA THR A 32 13.22 9.54 9.02
C THR A 32 12.77 8.07 8.97
N THR A 33 11.73 7.71 9.72
CA THR A 33 11.20 6.33 9.78
C THR A 33 10.54 5.87 8.48
N LEU A 34 9.96 6.81 7.71
CA LEU A 34 9.45 6.54 6.36
C LEU A 34 10.58 6.34 5.37
N PHE A 35 11.63 7.15 5.49
CA PHE A 35 12.81 7.00 4.66
C PHE A 35 13.46 5.64 4.89
N GLU A 36 13.70 5.24 6.14
CA GLU A 36 14.23 3.91 6.49
C GLU A 36 13.37 2.78 5.93
N ALA A 37 12.04 2.87 6.09
CA ALA A 37 11.14 1.86 5.55
C ALA A 37 11.17 1.83 4.01
N SER A 38 11.36 2.98 3.35
CA SER A 38 11.54 3.06 1.91
C SER A 38 12.88 2.50 1.43
N THR A 39 13.94 2.62 2.24
CA THR A 39 15.25 2.04 1.94
C THR A 39 15.18 0.53 2.06
N ALA A 40 14.63 0.00 3.15
CA ALA A 40 14.46 -1.44 3.34
C ALA A 40 13.58 -2.05 2.23
N LEU A 41 12.54 -1.32 1.84
CA LEU A 41 11.74 -1.65 0.67
C LEU A 41 12.56 -1.72 -0.62
N ALA A 42 13.38 -0.70 -0.89
CA ALA A 42 14.25 -0.65 -2.06
C ALA A 42 15.22 -1.85 -2.07
N GLU A 43 15.71 -2.26 -0.90
CA GLU A 43 16.51 -3.47 -0.74
C GLU A 43 15.71 -4.73 -1.10
N THR A 44 14.50 -4.90 -0.56
CA THR A 44 13.62 -6.04 -0.91
C THR A 44 13.27 -6.07 -2.41
N VAL A 45 13.04 -4.91 -3.02
CA VAL A 45 12.84 -4.80 -4.48
C VAL A 45 14.10 -5.11 -5.25
N SER A 46 15.28 -4.71 -4.76
CA SER A 46 16.56 -5.05 -5.40
C SER A 46 16.76 -6.56 -5.45
N LYS A 47 16.28 -7.30 -4.44
CA LYS A 47 16.32 -8.76 -4.40
C LYS A 47 15.45 -9.41 -5.45
N LEU A 48 14.44 -8.73 -6.01
CA LEU A 48 13.73 -9.21 -7.20
C LEU A 48 14.66 -9.41 -8.41
N GLY A 49 15.86 -8.82 -8.40
CA GLY A 49 16.90 -9.10 -9.39
C GLY A 49 17.27 -10.59 -9.49
N ILE A 50 17.03 -11.40 -8.45
CA ILE A 50 17.19 -12.86 -8.55
C ILE A 50 16.25 -13.45 -9.60
N LEU A 51 15.01 -12.96 -9.70
CA LEU A 51 14.02 -13.44 -10.66
C LEU A 51 14.49 -13.14 -12.08
N GLU A 52 15.05 -11.96 -12.34
CA GLU A 52 15.65 -11.62 -13.64
C GLU A 52 16.81 -12.56 -13.97
N ALA A 53 17.69 -12.83 -13.00
CA ALA A 53 18.86 -13.68 -13.18
C ALA A 53 18.47 -15.12 -13.52
N VAL A 54 17.42 -15.65 -12.89
CA VAL A 54 16.98 -17.03 -13.11
C VAL A 54 15.89 -17.16 -14.17
N LYS A 55 15.35 -16.06 -14.70
CA LYS A 55 14.20 -16.03 -15.62
C LYS A 55 14.35 -17.00 -16.78
N LYS A 56 15.50 -16.98 -17.48
CA LYS A 56 15.76 -17.88 -18.62
C LYS A 56 15.73 -19.36 -18.22
N LYS A 57 16.21 -19.70 -17.02
CA LYS A 57 16.20 -21.06 -16.49
C LYS A 57 14.77 -21.50 -16.17
N LEU A 58 13.98 -20.62 -15.55
CA LEU A 58 12.56 -20.84 -15.30
C LEU A 58 11.78 -21.00 -16.60
N ALA A 59 12.06 -20.18 -17.62
CA ALA A 59 11.43 -20.24 -18.94
C ALA A 59 11.74 -21.52 -19.71
N SER A 60 12.88 -22.18 -19.45
CA SER A 60 13.21 -23.46 -20.09
C SER A 60 12.34 -24.62 -19.64
N GLN A 61 11.60 -24.45 -18.53
CA GLN A 61 10.68 -25.45 -17.97
C GLN A 61 9.37 -24.76 -17.55
N PRO A 62 8.56 -24.34 -18.55
CA PRO A 62 7.30 -23.66 -18.28
C PRO A 62 6.36 -24.57 -17.50
N ASP A 63 5.72 -24.01 -16.49
CA ASP A 63 4.80 -24.69 -15.57
C ASP A 63 3.67 -23.70 -15.23
N VAL A 64 2.52 -24.21 -14.77
CA VAL A 64 1.41 -23.40 -14.25
C VAL A 64 1.90 -22.48 -13.10
N ALA A 65 2.97 -22.86 -12.41
CA ALA A 65 3.65 -22.04 -11.42
C ALA A 65 4.18 -20.70 -11.98
N ALA A 66 4.46 -20.57 -13.27
CA ALA A 66 4.83 -19.28 -13.88
C ALA A 66 3.67 -18.27 -13.82
N THR A 67 2.44 -18.69 -14.12
CA THR A 67 1.23 -17.86 -13.94
C THR A 67 1.03 -17.50 -12.47
N LYS A 68 1.35 -18.43 -11.55
CA LYS A 68 1.26 -18.15 -10.11
C LYS A 68 2.33 -17.16 -9.65
N LEU A 69 3.53 -17.19 -10.23
CA LEU A 69 4.57 -16.20 -9.97
C LEU A 69 4.13 -14.81 -10.43
N ALA A 70 3.56 -14.68 -11.64
CA ALA A 70 2.93 -13.43 -12.07
C ALA A 70 1.84 -12.98 -11.09
N GLY A 71 0.99 -13.89 -10.62
CA GLY A 71 0.00 -13.61 -9.58
C GLY A 71 0.59 -13.10 -8.26
N ALA A 72 1.71 -13.65 -7.81
CA ALA A 72 2.41 -13.15 -6.62
C ALA A 72 2.97 -11.74 -6.82
N LEU A 73 3.53 -11.46 -8.01
CA LEU A 73 3.99 -10.12 -8.38
C LEU A 73 2.83 -9.12 -8.45
N ALA A 74 1.66 -9.54 -8.94
CA ALA A 74 0.46 -8.72 -8.96
C ALA A 74 -0.06 -8.39 -7.54
N GLU A 75 -0.06 -9.36 -6.61
CA GLU A 75 -0.41 -9.11 -5.20
C GLU A 75 0.60 -8.15 -4.54
N LEU A 76 1.89 -8.28 -4.88
CA LEU A 76 2.91 -7.36 -4.43
C LEU A 76 2.64 -5.93 -4.95
N GLN A 77 2.29 -5.76 -6.23
CA GLN A 77 1.91 -4.44 -6.77
C GLN A 77 0.71 -3.83 -6.06
N LYS A 78 -0.33 -4.60 -5.77
CA LYS A 78 -1.52 -4.10 -5.04
C LYS A 78 -1.14 -3.50 -3.68
N THR A 79 -0.18 -4.12 -3.02
CA THR A 79 0.37 -3.65 -1.74
C THR A 79 1.00 -2.26 -1.89
N PHE A 80 1.82 -2.06 -2.92
CA PHE A 80 2.42 -0.76 -3.25
C PHE A 80 1.38 0.30 -3.66
N LEU A 81 0.41 -0.09 -4.48
CA LEU A 81 -0.63 0.82 -4.95
C LEU A 81 -1.55 1.28 -3.80
N ALA A 82 -1.71 0.46 -2.75
CA ALA A 82 -2.43 0.86 -1.54
C ALA A 82 -1.75 2.05 -0.83
N PHE A 83 -0.42 2.10 -0.79
CA PHE A 83 0.30 3.27 -0.27
C PHE A 83 0.04 4.51 -1.13
N ASP A 84 0.21 4.41 -2.45
CA ASP A 84 0.06 5.56 -3.35
C ASP A 84 -1.37 6.11 -3.36
N ALA A 85 -2.37 5.23 -3.19
CA ALA A 85 -3.78 5.60 -3.12
C ALA A 85 -4.12 6.50 -1.92
N GLU A 86 -3.33 6.47 -0.85
CA GLU A 86 -3.51 7.31 0.33
C GLU A 86 -2.68 8.59 0.26
N VAL A 87 -1.41 8.46 -0.18
CA VAL A 87 -0.46 9.58 -0.21
C VAL A 87 -0.79 10.58 -1.32
N VAL A 88 -1.15 10.11 -2.52
CA VAL A 88 -1.38 11.02 -3.65
C VAL A 88 -2.53 12.00 -3.40
N PRO A 89 -3.72 11.57 -2.90
CA PRO A 89 -4.80 12.49 -2.58
C PRO A 89 -4.39 13.55 -1.54
N TYR A 90 -3.70 13.16 -0.46
CA TYR A 90 -3.21 14.11 0.53
C TYR A 90 -2.28 15.17 -0.08
N LEU A 91 -1.31 14.73 -0.89
CA LEU A 91 -0.37 15.64 -1.56
C LEU A 91 -1.04 16.50 -2.63
N ALA A 92 -2.22 16.14 -3.13
CA ALA A 92 -2.95 16.92 -4.12
C ALA A 92 -3.76 18.08 -3.50
N ILE A 93 -3.88 18.12 -2.16
CA ILE A 93 -4.66 19.15 -1.46
C ILE A 93 -4.07 20.54 -1.73
N TYR A 94 -4.96 21.49 -2.01
CA TYR A 94 -4.67 22.92 -2.03
C TYR A 94 -5.86 23.66 -1.43
N LEU A 95 -5.62 24.36 -0.33
CA LEU A 95 -6.67 24.95 0.49
C LEU A 95 -6.85 26.43 0.12
N GLU A 96 -8.01 26.76 -0.46
CA GLU A 96 -8.38 28.13 -0.80
C GLU A 96 -9.86 28.38 -0.49
N ARG A 97 -10.15 29.45 0.26
CA ARG A 97 -11.52 29.91 0.51
C ARG A 97 -11.93 30.86 -0.60
N GLY A 98 -12.79 30.39 -1.51
CA GLY A 98 -13.35 31.23 -2.58
C GLY A 98 -14.18 32.42 -2.09
N GLU A 99 -14.53 32.48 -0.80
CA GLU A 99 -15.35 33.55 -0.19
C GLU A 99 -14.60 34.88 -0.03
N GLU A 100 -13.26 34.84 0.02
CA GLU A 100 -12.43 36.03 0.23
C GLU A 100 -12.06 36.75 -1.07
N ARG A 101 -12.28 36.10 -2.22
CA ARG A 101 -11.94 36.59 -3.57
C ARG A 101 -13.14 37.24 -4.27
N GLN A 102 -13.24 38.57 -4.20
CA GLN A 102 -14.32 39.34 -4.82
C GLN A 102 -14.23 39.42 -6.36
N ASP A 103 -13.06 39.12 -6.92
CA ASP A 103 -12.77 39.12 -8.36
C ASP A 103 -13.34 37.90 -9.10
N LEU A 104 -13.83 36.90 -8.37
CA LEU A 104 -14.31 35.64 -8.94
C LEU A 104 -15.80 35.64 -9.25
N THR A 105 -16.14 34.98 -10.36
CA THR A 105 -17.54 34.67 -10.70
C THR A 105 -18.16 33.75 -9.66
N GLU A 106 -19.50 33.80 -9.53
CA GLU A 106 -20.23 32.95 -8.57
C GLU A 106 -19.97 31.46 -8.80
N THR A 107 -19.90 31.02 -10.07
CA THR A 107 -19.58 29.64 -10.43
C THR A 107 -18.22 29.20 -9.90
N VAL A 108 -17.18 30.03 -10.06
CA VAL A 108 -15.83 29.69 -9.61
C VAL A 108 -15.77 29.68 -8.07
N ARG A 109 -16.42 30.63 -7.40
CA ARG A 109 -16.51 30.64 -5.92
C ARG A 109 -17.20 29.38 -5.40
N TYR A 110 -18.26 28.93 -6.06
CA TYR A 110 -18.96 27.68 -5.72
C TYR A 110 -18.05 26.44 -5.89
N GLU A 111 -17.31 26.35 -6.99
CA GLU A 111 -16.39 25.24 -7.24
C GLU A 111 -15.25 25.18 -6.22
N LEU A 112 -14.63 26.32 -5.90
CA LEU A 112 -13.60 26.41 -4.86
C LEU A 112 -14.15 25.98 -3.50
N LYS A 113 -15.33 26.47 -3.11
CA LYS A 113 -15.99 26.06 -1.85
C LYS A 113 -16.32 24.57 -1.81
N ARG A 114 -16.68 23.97 -2.95
CA ARG A 114 -16.91 22.52 -3.05
C ARG A 114 -15.61 21.75 -2.91
N GLN A 115 -14.54 22.19 -3.58
CA GLN A 115 -13.23 21.54 -3.52
C GLN A 115 -12.63 21.63 -2.12
N TYR A 116 -12.63 22.82 -1.51
CA TYR A 116 -12.21 23.04 -0.13
C TYR A 116 -12.89 22.07 0.84
N ARG A 117 -14.21 21.90 0.75
CA ARG A 117 -14.95 20.94 1.59
C ARG A 117 -14.54 19.49 1.36
N LYS A 118 -14.25 19.10 0.12
CA LYS A 118 -13.74 17.75 -0.17
C LYS A 118 -12.37 17.52 0.43
N ASP A 119 -11.48 18.50 0.31
CA ASP A 119 -10.11 18.40 0.82
C ASP A 119 -10.09 18.38 2.35
N VAL A 120 -10.89 19.22 3.00
CA VAL A 120 -11.06 19.19 4.47
C VAL A 120 -11.66 17.85 4.94
N ASN A 121 -12.67 17.32 4.24
CA ASN A 121 -13.21 15.99 4.57
C ASN A 121 -12.18 14.87 4.40
N LEU A 122 -11.29 14.97 3.40
CA LEU A 122 -10.19 14.04 3.23
C LEU A 122 -9.23 14.12 4.42
N LEU A 123 -8.86 15.32 4.88
CA LEU A 123 -8.01 15.50 6.06
C LEU A 123 -8.62 14.85 7.30
N TYR A 124 -9.90 15.10 7.60
CA TYR A 124 -10.58 14.46 8.73
C TYR A 124 -10.62 12.94 8.62
N SER A 125 -10.79 12.41 7.40
CA SER A 125 -10.76 10.96 7.16
C SER A 125 -9.37 10.36 7.46
N LEU A 126 -8.31 11.04 7.03
CA LEU A 126 -6.92 10.62 7.28
C LEU A 126 -6.57 10.70 8.77
N GLU A 127 -6.92 11.81 9.43
CA GLU A 127 -6.75 11.99 10.88
C GLU A 127 -7.49 10.89 11.67
N GLY A 128 -8.73 10.58 11.27
CA GLY A 128 -9.55 9.53 11.86
C GLY A 128 -9.05 8.10 11.62
N GLY A 129 -7.88 7.92 10.99
CA GLY A 129 -7.25 6.63 10.81
C GLY A 129 -7.76 5.81 9.63
N ALA A 130 -8.50 6.41 8.68
CA ALA A 130 -8.99 5.70 7.50
C ALA A 130 -7.84 5.10 6.65
N ALA A 131 -6.69 5.78 6.62
CA ALA A 131 -5.49 5.27 5.97
C ALA A 131 -4.99 3.98 6.64
N LEU A 132 -5.02 3.90 7.97
CA LEU A 132 -4.55 2.73 8.73
C LEU A 132 -5.49 1.54 8.55
N VAL A 133 -6.80 1.78 8.54
CA VAL A 133 -7.80 0.73 8.25
C VAL A 133 -7.56 0.14 6.86
N ARG A 134 -7.32 0.98 5.84
CA ARG A 134 -7.02 0.52 4.48
C ARG A 134 -5.65 -0.15 4.37
N ALA A 135 -4.64 0.34 5.09
CA ALA A 135 -3.33 -0.29 5.20
C ALA A 135 -3.42 -1.74 5.70
N SER A 136 -4.29 -2.00 6.69
CA SER A 136 -4.47 -3.35 7.23
C SER A 136 -4.94 -4.37 6.19
N ALA A 137 -5.70 -3.94 5.17
CA ALA A 137 -6.14 -4.80 4.07
C ALA A 137 -4.95 -5.28 3.21
N ALA A 138 -3.87 -4.49 3.14
CA ALA A 138 -2.67 -4.84 2.38
C ALA A 138 -1.92 -6.05 2.98
N ARG A 139 -2.01 -6.29 4.30
CA ARG A 139 -1.47 -7.49 4.95
C ARG A 139 -2.04 -8.78 4.36
N GLY A 140 -3.29 -8.75 3.89
CA GLY A 140 -3.91 -9.88 3.21
C GLY A 140 -3.19 -10.30 1.93
N HIS A 141 -2.54 -9.36 1.23
CA HIS A 141 -1.76 -9.65 0.03
C HIS A 141 -0.47 -10.41 0.34
N CYS A 142 0.24 -10.07 1.43
CA CYS A 142 1.44 -10.79 1.88
C CYS A 142 1.14 -12.27 2.17
N GLY A 143 0.03 -12.54 2.87
CA GLY A 143 -0.41 -13.91 3.15
C GLY A 143 -0.70 -14.72 1.87
N ARG A 144 -1.30 -14.08 0.85
CA ARG A 144 -1.52 -14.71 -0.46
C ARG A 144 -0.22 -15.03 -1.19
N ILE A 145 0.77 -14.13 -1.14
CA ILE A 145 2.10 -14.38 -1.71
C ILE A 145 2.74 -15.60 -1.05
N GLY A 146 2.67 -15.69 0.28
CA GLY A 146 3.15 -16.86 1.03
C GLY A 146 2.51 -18.16 0.58
N ASN A 147 1.18 -18.18 0.49
CA ASN A 147 0.44 -19.36 0.01
C ASN A 147 0.81 -19.72 -1.44
N ILE A 148 0.96 -18.74 -2.33
CA ILE A 148 1.41 -18.99 -3.70
C ILE A 148 2.79 -19.63 -3.71
N TYR A 149 3.71 -19.12 -2.90
CA TYR A 149 5.07 -19.65 -2.82
C TYR A 149 5.09 -21.10 -2.33
N ASP A 150 4.45 -21.37 -1.20
CA ASP A 150 4.50 -22.68 -0.55
C ASP A 150 3.82 -23.76 -1.42
N VAL A 151 2.68 -23.44 -2.04
CA VAL A 151 1.88 -24.40 -2.83
C VAL A 151 2.41 -24.60 -4.24
N TYR A 152 2.87 -23.54 -4.92
CA TYR A 152 3.19 -23.60 -6.35
C TYR A 152 4.67 -23.36 -6.64
N LEU A 153 5.25 -22.28 -6.11
CA LEU A 153 6.58 -21.82 -6.56
C LEU A 153 7.71 -22.68 -6.00
N ASN A 154 7.67 -23.00 -4.70
CA ASN A 154 8.72 -23.79 -4.06
C ASN A 154 8.84 -25.21 -4.68
N PRO A 155 7.74 -25.97 -4.91
CA PRO A 155 7.83 -27.22 -5.66
C PRO A 155 8.39 -27.05 -7.07
N TRP A 156 8.00 -25.99 -7.78
CA TRP A 156 8.50 -25.72 -9.13
C TRP A 156 10.00 -25.41 -9.13
N PHE A 157 10.48 -24.53 -8.25
CA PHE A 157 11.90 -24.19 -8.13
C PHE A 157 12.78 -25.41 -7.81
N LYS A 158 12.27 -26.37 -7.05
CA LYS A 158 12.97 -27.64 -6.79
C LYS A 158 13.06 -28.55 -8.03
N LYS A 159 12.05 -28.51 -8.90
CA LYS A 159 12.01 -29.30 -10.15
C LYS A 159 12.93 -28.75 -11.24
N VAL A 160 13.08 -27.42 -11.33
CA VAL A 160 13.93 -26.80 -12.35
C VAL A 160 15.39 -27.20 -12.14
N VAL A 161 15.90 -28.08 -13.01
CA VAL A 161 17.22 -28.71 -12.87
C VAL A 161 18.39 -27.74 -13.03
N HIS A 162 18.16 -26.61 -13.69
CA HIS A 162 19.20 -25.60 -13.95
C HIS A 162 19.37 -24.58 -12.83
N LEU A 163 18.49 -24.60 -11.82
CA LEU A 163 18.64 -23.80 -10.61
C LEU A 163 19.63 -24.47 -9.67
N ASN A 164 20.72 -23.77 -9.35
CA ASN A 164 21.66 -24.23 -8.33
C ASN A 164 21.13 -23.95 -6.91
N GLU A 165 21.78 -24.51 -5.90
CA GLU A 165 21.32 -24.38 -4.51
C GLU A 165 21.32 -22.93 -4.00
N SER A 166 22.32 -22.14 -4.41
CA SER A 166 22.39 -20.71 -4.04
C SER A 166 21.23 -19.91 -4.63
N GLU A 167 20.83 -20.19 -5.87
CA GLU A 167 19.68 -19.54 -6.52
C GLU A 167 18.37 -19.94 -5.85
N ARG A 168 18.21 -21.22 -5.48
CA ARG A 168 17.04 -21.71 -4.75
C ARG A 168 16.95 -21.07 -3.36
N ALA A 169 18.07 -20.97 -2.65
CA ALA A 169 18.13 -20.29 -1.36
C ALA A 169 17.79 -18.80 -1.49
N ALA A 170 18.30 -18.10 -2.52
CA ALA A 170 17.99 -16.70 -2.78
C ALA A 170 16.50 -16.47 -3.14
N LEU A 171 15.91 -17.36 -3.94
CA LEU A 171 14.46 -17.33 -4.21
C LEU A 171 13.66 -17.55 -2.93
N LYS A 172 14.08 -18.50 -2.08
CA LYS A 172 13.44 -18.74 -0.79
C LYS A 172 13.51 -17.51 0.12
N ASP A 173 14.70 -16.91 0.29
CA ASP A 173 14.88 -15.68 1.08
C ASP A 173 14.00 -14.54 0.56
N LEU A 174 13.92 -14.37 -0.77
CA LEU A 174 13.02 -13.38 -1.38
C LEU A 174 11.57 -13.60 -0.95
N PHE A 175 11.03 -14.82 -1.11
CA PHE A 175 9.62 -15.08 -0.78
C PHE A 175 9.34 -15.12 0.72
N ASP A 176 10.30 -15.52 1.54
CA ASP A 176 10.22 -15.36 2.99
C ASP A 176 10.03 -13.87 3.35
N ARG A 177 10.81 -12.98 2.73
CA ARG A 177 10.69 -11.51 2.88
C ARG A 177 9.47 -10.87 2.24
N LEU A 178 8.74 -11.59 1.41
CA LEU A 178 7.48 -11.10 0.84
C LEU A 178 6.25 -11.65 1.59
N ARG A 179 6.35 -12.84 2.21
CA ARG A 179 5.20 -13.52 2.82
C ARG A 179 4.83 -13.06 4.23
N PHE A 180 5.81 -12.70 5.06
CA PHE A 180 5.56 -12.33 6.44
C PHE A 180 4.92 -10.93 6.54
N GLY A 181 3.86 -10.82 7.34
CA GLY A 181 3.16 -9.55 7.58
C GLY A 181 3.97 -8.53 8.37
N ASP A 182 5.08 -8.95 8.99
CA ASP A 182 6.03 -8.07 9.69
C ASP A 182 7.12 -7.53 8.77
N ASN A 183 7.01 -7.78 7.45
CA ASN A 183 8.00 -7.35 6.48
C ASN A 183 7.93 -5.83 6.25
N GLU A 184 9.06 -5.30 5.78
CA GLU A 184 9.36 -3.88 5.59
C GLU A 184 8.28 -3.13 4.80
N ILE A 185 7.59 -3.81 3.88
CA ILE A 185 6.49 -3.27 3.08
C ILE A 185 5.27 -2.94 3.95
N VAL A 186 4.85 -3.85 4.82
CA VAL A 186 3.68 -3.62 5.69
C VAL A 186 3.99 -2.52 6.69
N LEU A 187 5.19 -2.56 7.27
CA LEU A 187 5.69 -1.50 8.14
C LEU A 187 5.73 -0.15 7.43
N LEU A 188 6.17 -0.11 6.17
CA LEU A 188 6.13 1.12 5.36
C LEU A 188 4.70 1.64 5.23
N ILE A 189 3.74 0.80 4.85
CA ILE A 189 2.34 1.23 4.66
C ILE A 189 1.76 1.73 5.99
N GLU A 190 2.02 1.04 7.10
CA GLU A 190 1.55 1.45 8.43
C GLU A 190 2.18 2.75 8.90
N ARG A 191 3.50 2.89 8.77
CA ARG A 191 4.21 4.14 9.07
C ARG A 191 3.70 5.27 8.19
N SER A 192 3.37 5.00 6.95
CA SER A 192 2.81 5.97 6.01
C SER A 192 1.41 6.39 6.39
N ALA A 193 0.57 5.45 6.82
CA ALA A 193 -0.76 5.76 7.33
C ALA A 193 -0.70 6.60 8.61
N MET A 194 0.22 6.28 9.53
CA MET A 194 0.43 7.05 10.75
C MET A 194 0.97 8.45 10.45
N TRP A 195 1.96 8.56 9.58
CA TRP A 195 2.48 9.84 9.10
C TRP A 195 1.38 10.69 8.44
N LEU A 196 0.57 10.10 7.55
CA LEU A 196 -0.56 10.79 6.93
C LEU A 196 -1.57 11.30 7.96
N GLY A 197 -1.91 10.48 8.96
CA GLY A 197 -2.82 10.90 10.03
C GLY A 197 -2.26 12.07 10.84
N ASN A 198 -0.98 12.03 11.18
CA ASN A 198 -0.32 13.12 11.90
C ASN A 198 -0.20 14.40 11.06
N SER A 199 0.18 14.29 9.79
CA SER A 199 0.26 15.44 8.88
C SER A 199 -1.12 16.02 8.59
N ALA A 200 -2.17 15.19 8.48
CA ALA A 200 -3.53 15.67 8.32
C ALA A 200 -4.01 16.46 9.54
N ARG A 201 -3.69 15.99 10.76
CA ARG A 201 -3.97 16.70 12.01
C ARG A 201 -3.31 18.08 12.03
N GLU A 202 -2.02 18.16 11.75
CA GLU A 202 -1.28 19.44 11.72
C GLU A 202 -1.88 20.42 10.70
N VAL A 203 -2.25 19.94 9.52
CA VAL A 203 -2.91 20.77 8.49
C VAL A 203 -4.29 21.23 8.96
N LEU A 204 -5.07 20.36 9.62
CA LEU A 204 -6.38 20.72 10.18
C LEU A 204 -6.26 21.79 11.26
N ASP A 205 -5.26 21.70 12.16
CA ASP A 205 -5.02 22.72 13.18
C ASP A 205 -4.84 24.11 12.54
N HIS A 206 -4.11 24.21 11.41
CA HIS A 206 -4.00 25.46 10.66
C HIS A 206 -5.31 25.88 9.99
N VAL A 207 -6.08 24.94 9.44
CA VAL A 207 -7.38 25.21 8.81
C VAL A 207 -8.38 25.78 9.81
N GLU A 208 -8.43 25.21 11.01
CA GLU A 208 -9.33 25.62 12.10
C GLU A 208 -8.98 27.01 12.64
N ASN A 209 -7.69 27.35 12.70
CA ASN A 209 -7.21 28.69 13.05
C ASN A 209 -7.37 29.71 11.92
N GLY A 210 -7.73 29.29 10.71
CA GLY A 210 -7.88 30.16 9.54
C GLY A 210 -6.56 30.44 8.79
N ASP A 211 -5.46 29.81 9.18
CA ASP A 211 -4.12 30.01 8.61
C ASP A 211 -3.88 29.16 7.36
N LEU A 212 -4.65 29.40 6.30
CA LEU A 212 -4.59 28.58 5.07
C LEU A 212 -3.23 28.59 4.37
N ASN A 213 -2.48 29.70 4.48
CA ASN A 213 -1.13 29.79 3.92
C ASN A 213 -0.20 28.78 4.60
N LEU A 214 -0.22 28.74 5.94
CA LEU A 214 0.60 27.81 6.71
C LEU A 214 0.17 26.36 6.45
N ALA A 215 -1.13 26.08 6.38
CA ALA A 215 -1.65 24.78 5.98
C ALA A 215 -1.12 24.31 4.62
N ASN A 216 -1.12 25.19 3.62
CA ASN A 216 -0.58 24.90 2.28
C ASN A 216 0.94 24.73 2.28
N ASP A 217 1.67 25.51 3.08
CA ASP A 217 3.12 25.38 3.26
C ASP A 217 3.48 24.03 3.89
N THR A 218 2.72 23.57 4.88
CA THR A 218 2.87 22.24 5.50
C THR A 218 2.68 21.13 4.46
N ILE A 219 1.63 21.19 3.64
CA ILE A 219 1.42 20.22 2.54
C ILE A 219 2.57 20.29 1.52
N ALA A 220 3.04 21.49 1.16
CA ALA A 220 4.15 21.67 0.24
C ALA A 220 5.47 21.11 0.80
N SER A 221 5.71 21.23 2.10
CA SER A 221 6.83 20.61 2.79
C SER A 221 6.73 19.08 2.74
N ALA A 222 5.55 18.53 3.04
CA ALA A 222 5.30 17.09 2.95
C ALA A 222 5.57 16.53 1.55
N ARG A 223 5.19 17.26 0.48
CA ARG A 223 5.53 16.90 -0.92
C ARG A 223 7.02 16.74 -1.13
N LYS A 224 7.84 17.67 -0.60
CA LYS A 224 9.30 17.62 -0.74
C LYS A 224 9.89 16.45 0.04
N GLN A 225 9.41 16.23 1.27
CA GLN A 225 9.89 15.17 2.15
C GLN A 225 9.64 13.77 1.56
N ILE A 226 8.45 13.51 1.02
CA ILE A 226 8.07 12.19 0.53
C ILE A 226 8.52 11.90 -0.91
N LEU A 227 9.01 12.90 -1.64
CA LEU A 227 9.41 12.76 -3.05
C LEU A 227 10.44 11.64 -3.29
N PRO A 228 11.52 11.49 -2.49
CA PRO A 228 12.49 10.41 -2.68
C PRO A 228 11.85 9.03 -2.51
N VAL A 229 10.98 8.87 -1.51
CA VAL A 229 10.24 7.64 -1.23
C VAL A 229 9.36 7.27 -2.43
N ARG A 230 8.59 8.23 -2.95
CA ARG A 230 7.71 8.01 -4.12
C ARG A 230 8.47 7.66 -5.39
N LYS A 231 9.66 8.23 -5.61
CA LYS A 231 10.52 7.86 -6.74
C LYS A 231 10.98 6.40 -6.63
N SER A 232 11.50 6.01 -5.47
CA SER A 232 11.93 4.64 -5.20
C SER A 232 10.78 3.63 -5.40
N LEU A 233 9.59 3.96 -4.90
CA LEU A 233 8.38 3.16 -5.09
C LEU A 233 7.96 3.03 -6.56
N SER A 234 8.03 4.12 -7.31
CA SER A 234 7.71 4.13 -8.74
C SER A 234 8.66 3.23 -9.53
N ASP A 235 9.96 3.31 -9.23
CA ASP A 235 10.99 2.46 -9.85
C ASP A 235 10.79 0.99 -9.51
N ALA A 236 10.42 0.70 -8.25
CA ALA A 236 10.06 -0.64 -7.81
C ALA A 236 8.85 -1.21 -8.55
N LEU A 237 7.76 -0.44 -8.62
CA LEU A 237 6.53 -0.82 -9.33
C LEU A 237 6.80 -1.10 -10.81
N ASN A 238 7.60 -0.26 -11.47
CA ASN A 238 7.98 -0.48 -12.86
C ASN A 238 8.75 -1.78 -13.06
N ARG A 239 9.69 -2.11 -12.15
CA ARG A 239 10.42 -3.37 -12.17
C ARG A 239 9.50 -4.58 -11.97
N ILE A 240 8.59 -4.50 -11.00
CA ILE A 240 7.64 -5.59 -10.71
C ILE A 240 6.70 -5.81 -11.90
N ARG A 241 6.19 -4.75 -12.53
CA ARG A 241 5.33 -4.84 -13.73
C ARG A 241 6.04 -5.49 -14.90
N LYS A 242 7.31 -5.15 -15.12
CA LYS A 242 8.12 -5.78 -16.17
C LYS A 242 8.28 -7.28 -15.93
N LEU A 243 8.65 -7.66 -14.70
CA LEU A 243 8.77 -9.06 -14.31
C LEU A 243 7.44 -9.82 -14.45
N GLU A 244 6.33 -9.20 -14.03
CA GLU A 244 4.99 -9.79 -14.17
C GLU A 244 4.68 -10.08 -15.64
N ALA A 245 4.85 -9.08 -16.52
CA ALA A 245 4.62 -9.24 -17.95
C ALA A 245 5.48 -10.36 -18.56
N ASP A 246 6.77 -10.41 -18.21
CA ASP A 246 7.68 -11.45 -18.68
C ASP A 246 7.22 -12.86 -18.24
N PHE A 247 6.73 -13.02 -17.01
CA PHE A 247 6.25 -14.33 -16.53
C PHE A 247 4.86 -14.71 -17.07
N ILE A 248 4.02 -13.73 -17.42
CA ILE A 248 2.79 -13.97 -18.18
C ILE A 248 3.16 -14.56 -19.55
N GLU A 249 4.11 -13.96 -20.26
CA GLU A 249 4.59 -14.46 -21.56
C GLU A 249 5.16 -15.89 -21.45
N ILE A 250 6.03 -16.13 -20.47
CA ILE A 250 6.62 -17.47 -20.21
C ILE A 250 5.55 -18.53 -19.94
N SER A 251 4.41 -18.15 -19.33
CA SER A 251 3.35 -19.10 -19.00
C SER A 251 2.58 -19.62 -20.22
N GLY A 252 2.74 -18.99 -21.40
CA GLY A 252 2.03 -19.37 -22.62
C GLY A 252 0.53 -19.09 -22.58
N VAL A 253 0.05 -18.35 -21.59
CA VAL A 253 -1.33 -17.89 -21.47
C VAL A 253 -1.45 -16.55 -22.20
N VAL A 254 -1.69 -16.60 -23.52
CA VAL A 254 -2.11 -15.46 -24.34
C VAL A 254 -3.38 -15.83 -25.10
#